data_AF-A0A497Q3M6-F1
#
_entry.id   AF-A0A497Q3M6-F1
#
_cell.length_a   1.000
_cell.length_b   1.000
_cell.length_c   1.000
_cell.angle_alpha   90.00
_cell.angle_beta   90.00
_cell.angle_gamma   90.00
#
_symmetry.space_group_name_H-M   'P 1'
#
loop_
_entity.id
_entity.type
_entity.pdbx_description
1 polymer ?
#
loop_
_entity_poly.entity_id
_entity_poly.type
_entity_poly.pdbx_seq_one_letter_code
_entity_poly.pdbx_strand_id
1 'polypeptide(L)'
;MVNLRFWRKRVGGVASGVPIIAITEYGLGRVVAIANYNMPGLSNPDSDDYPTLYDSDNDILLANAFYWLIENRAPIVEVVTPNGGEVLNGTRQIEWTAVDPDSDALTYSVFVSNNNGSSYTEIASGLTTLTYLWNTTEHADGTGYMIRVVAFDGSLYGQDDSDAPFELNNSEEVPVGPGFDPTLLAIIGGALAVAIVVIVVFMKRSGRGK
;
A
#
# COMPACT_ATOMS: atom_id res chain seq x y z
N MET A 1 13.56 15.65 17.66
CA MET A 1 14.86 16.31 17.95
C MET A 1 15.77 15.27 18.58
N VAL A 2 16.78 14.78 17.84
CA VAL A 2 17.75 13.82 18.37
C VAL A 2 18.95 14.60 18.90
N ASN A 3 19.21 14.49 20.20
CA ASN A 3 20.36 15.11 20.85
C ASN A 3 21.61 14.26 20.63
N LEU A 4 22.47 14.66 19.69
CA LEU A 4 23.80 14.10 19.52
C LEU A 4 24.76 14.73 20.55
N ARG A 5 25.18 13.94 21.54
CA ARG A 5 26.28 14.34 22.45
C ARG A 5 27.62 14.19 21.72
N PHE A 6 28.23 15.31 21.34
CA PHE A 6 29.61 15.32 20.86
C PHE A 6 30.58 15.30 22.04
N TRP A 7 31.37 14.23 22.15
CA TRP A 7 32.55 14.20 23.01
C TRP A 7 33.61 15.16 22.42
N ARG A 8 33.99 16.18 23.20
CA ARG A 8 35.00 17.16 22.80
C ARG A 8 36.39 16.52 22.84
N LYS A 9 36.86 15.98 21.71
CA LYS A 9 38.29 15.71 21.48
C LYS A 9 38.89 16.87 20.68
N ARG A 10 40.14 17.19 20.99
CA ARG A 10 40.89 18.41 20.61
C ARG A 10 40.71 18.79 19.14
N VAL A 11 40.70 20.10 18.89
CA VAL A 11 40.57 20.79 17.59
C VAL A 11 41.29 20.00 16.49
N GLY A 12 40.53 19.27 15.67
CA GLY A 12 41.04 18.60 14.47
C GLY A 12 41.17 19.63 13.36
N GLY A 13 42.31 19.63 12.67
CA GLY A 13 42.50 20.42 11.45
C GLY A 13 41.58 19.96 10.31
N VAL A 14 41.54 20.72 9.22
CA VAL A 14 40.85 20.32 7.98
C VAL A 14 41.44 19.00 7.47
N ALA A 15 40.61 17.99 7.30
CA ALA A 15 41.00 16.69 6.73
C ALA A 15 41.09 16.81 5.19
N SER A 16 42.09 17.53 4.70
CA SER A 16 42.35 17.69 3.27
C SER A 16 42.89 16.39 2.70
N GLY A 17 42.25 15.85 1.65
CA GLY A 17 42.70 14.64 0.95
C GLY A 17 42.16 13.31 1.49
N VAL A 18 41.07 13.30 2.26
CA VAL A 18 40.36 12.06 2.62
C VAL A 18 39.61 11.52 1.40
N PRO A 19 39.94 10.32 0.88
CA PRO A 19 39.13 9.70 -0.16
C PRO A 19 37.80 9.25 0.44
N ILE A 20 36.70 9.89 0.03
CA ILE A 20 35.34 9.44 0.31
C ILE A 20 34.87 8.72 -0.94
N ILE A 21 34.48 7.46 -0.80
CA ILE A 21 33.82 6.71 -1.88
C ILE A 21 32.34 6.67 -1.51
N ALA A 22 31.54 7.35 -2.30
CA ALA A 22 30.10 7.32 -2.19
C ALA A 22 29.55 6.85 -3.53
N ILE A 23 28.69 5.84 -3.50
CA ILE A 23 27.88 5.46 -4.66
C ILE A 23 26.52 6.06 -4.37
N THR A 24 26.25 7.25 -4.94
CA THR A 24 25.02 7.98 -4.64
C THR A 24 24.09 8.00 -5.83
N GLU A 25 22.92 7.39 -5.66
CA GLU A 25 21.69 7.92 -6.23
C GLU A 25 20.89 8.58 -5.09
N TYR A 26 20.25 9.70 -5.37
CA TYR A 26 19.66 10.60 -4.37
C TYR A 26 18.68 9.84 -3.45
N GLY A 27 19.01 9.72 -2.17
CA GLY A 27 18.18 9.04 -1.16
C GLY A 27 18.31 7.50 -1.10
N LEU A 28 19.03 6.88 -2.04
CA LEU A 28 19.12 5.41 -2.16
C LEU A 28 20.54 4.86 -2.05
N GLY A 29 21.55 5.74 -2.14
CA GLY A 29 22.97 5.37 -2.13
C GLY A 29 23.52 4.92 -0.77
N ARG A 30 24.49 4.01 -0.83
CA ARG A 30 25.33 3.62 0.31
C ARG A 30 26.59 4.49 0.33
N VAL A 31 27.05 4.90 1.53
CA VAL A 31 28.26 5.72 1.70
C VAL A 31 29.25 5.00 2.60
N VAL A 32 30.48 4.84 2.11
CA VAL A 32 31.60 4.35 2.93
C VAL A 32 32.62 5.47 3.05
N ALA A 33 32.73 6.04 4.24
CA ALA A 33 33.72 7.06 4.55
C ALA A 33 34.95 6.40 5.17
N ILE A 34 36.07 6.42 4.44
CA ILE A 34 37.36 5.98 4.97
C ILE A 34 38.17 7.22 5.30
N ALA A 35 38.17 7.65 6.57
CA ALA A 35 38.94 8.80 7.02
C ALA A 35 40.31 8.37 7.56
N ASN A 36 41.38 9.01 7.08
CA ASN A 36 42.69 8.92 7.72
C ASN A 36 42.80 9.96 8.84
N TYR A 37 43.30 9.54 10.01
CA TYR A 37 44.16 10.40 10.82
C TYR A 37 45.12 9.61 11.74
N ASN A 38 44.78 8.36 12.09
CA ASN A 38 45.64 7.38 12.76
C ASN A 38 44.75 6.16 13.04
N MET A 39 44.84 5.09 12.25
CA MET A 39 44.55 3.76 12.81
C MET A 39 45.59 3.54 13.95
N PRO A 40 45.22 2.95 15.10
CA PRO A 40 45.90 3.23 16.35
C PRO A 40 47.34 2.69 16.36
N GLY A 41 48.29 3.61 16.18
CA GLY A 41 49.67 3.48 16.65
C GLY A 41 50.63 2.86 15.64
N LEU A 42 51.82 3.46 15.57
CA LEU A 42 53.06 2.77 15.19
C LEU A 42 53.41 1.64 16.20
N SER A 43 52.55 1.37 17.18
CA SER A 43 52.59 0.18 18.01
C SER A 43 52.06 -0.99 17.18
N ASN A 44 52.99 -1.81 16.75
CA ASN A 44 52.81 -3.21 16.39
C ASN A 44 52.62 -4.01 17.70
N PRO A 45 51.37 -4.18 18.22
CA PRO A 45 51.15 -4.73 19.56
C PRO A 45 51.33 -6.24 19.61
N ASP A 46 51.31 -6.90 18.45
CA ASP A 46 51.61 -8.31 18.21
C ASP A 46 53.08 -8.56 17.83
N SER A 47 53.86 -7.49 17.63
CA SER A 47 55.30 -7.51 17.37
C SER A 47 55.71 -8.31 16.11
N ASP A 48 54.92 -8.25 15.04
CA ASP A 48 55.14 -8.99 13.78
C ASP A 48 56.06 -8.31 12.73
N ASP A 49 56.36 -7.03 12.93
CA ASP A 49 57.33 -6.16 12.23
C ASP A 49 56.84 -5.54 10.90
N TYR A 50 55.52 -5.44 10.66
CA TYR A 50 54.98 -4.80 9.45
C TYR A 50 54.39 -3.39 9.68
N PRO A 51 54.91 -2.33 9.00
CA PRO A 51 54.37 -0.98 9.09
C PRO A 51 53.32 -0.73 7.99
N THR A 52 52.13 -0.25 8.38
CA THR A 52 51.12 0.44 7.54
C THR A 52 50.42 -0.36 6.43
N LEU A 53 49.09 -0.15 6.29
CA LEU A 53 48.17 -0.38 5.14
C LEU A 53 48.23 -1.67 4.30
N TYR A 54 49.18 -2.59 4.52
CA TYR A 54 49.38 -3.83 3.79
C TYR A 54 49.35 -5.06 4.70
N ASP A 55 48.66 -4.95 5.83
CA ASP A 55 48.30 -6.11 6.64
C ASP A 55 47.15 -6.86 5.96
N SER A 56 47.25 -8.19 5.94
CA SER A 56 46.27 -9.15 5.44
C SER A 56 44.84 -8.93 5.97
N ASP A 57 44.67 -8.26 7.11
CA ASP A 57 43.36 -8.00 7.71
C ASP A 57 42.64 -6.76 7.13
N ASN A 58 43.36 -5.82 6.48
CA ASN A 58 42.74 -4.63 5.86
C ASN A 58 42.02 -4.95 4.55
N ASP A 59 42.51 -5.95 3.82
CA ASP A 59 41.86 -6.45 2.60
C ASP A 59 40.47 -7.01 2.93
N ILE A 60 40.30 -7.62 4.11
CA ILE A 60 39.03 -8.16 4.57
C ILE A 60 38.04 -7.03 4.87
N LEU A 61 38.46 -5.96 5.54
CA LEU A 61 37.59 -4.81 5.83
C LEU A 61 37.13 -4.13 4.54
N LEU A 62 38.07 -3.87 3.63
CA LEU A 62 37.76 -3.20 2.37
C LEU A 62 36.92 -4.08 1.44
N ALA A 63 37.21 -5.39 1.37
CA ALA A 63 36.39 -6.34 0.62
C ALA A 63 34.96 -6.41 1.19
N ASN A 64 34.79 -6.53 2.51
CA ASN A 64 33.47 -6.55 3.12
C ASN A 64 32.69 -5.26 2.87
N ALA A 65 33.36 -4.11 2.89
CA ALA A 65 32.74 -2.82 2.55
C ALA A 65 32.29 -2.77 1.08
N PHE A 66 33.09 -3.31 0.15
CA PHE A 66 32.72 -3.39 -1.26
C PHE A 66 31.60 -4.39 -1.52
N TYR A 67 31.62 -5.56 -0.89
CA TYR A 67 30.52 -6.53 -0.94
C TYR A 67 29.23 -5.88 -0.45
N TRP A 68 29.29 -5.18 0.68
CA TRP A 68 28.14 -4.42 1.17
C TRP A 68 27.73 -3.29 0.21
N LEU A 69 28.64 -2.65 -0.53
CA LEU A 69 28.25 -1.59 -1.46
C LEU A 69 27.47 -2.08 -2.69
N ILE A 70 27.70 -3.32 -3.13
CA ILE A 70 27.15 -3.86 -4.38
C ILE A 70 26.07 -4.93 -4.17
N GLU A 71 25.78 -5.27 -2.93
CA GLU A 71 24.76 -6.26 -2.60
C GLU A 71 23.37 -5.74 -2.97
N ASN A 72 22.58 -6.56 -3.67
CA ASN A 72 21.20 -6.24 -4.01
C ASN A 72 20.32 -6.13 -2.75
N ARG A 73 19.39 -5.19 -2.70
CA ARG A 73 18.47 -4.97 -1.58
C ARG A 73 17.04 -5.20 -2.02
N ALA A 74 16.25 -5.72 -1.08
CA ALA A 74 14.84 -5.88 -1.32
C ALA A 74 14.13 -4.53 -1.57
N PRO A 75 13.09 -4.53 -2.43
CA PRO A 75 12.24 -3.37 -2.64
C PRO A 75 11.56 -2.90 -1.34
N ILE A 76 11.25 -1.62 -1.28
CA ILE A 76 10.39 -1.03 -0.24
C ILE A 76 9.05 -0.70 -0.90
N VAL A 77 7.95 -1.07 -0.25
CA VAL A 77 6.58 -0.86 -0.74
C VAL A 77 5.72 -0.36 0.42
N GLU A 78 4.71 0.45 0.11
CA GLU A 78 3.74 0.99 1.09
C GLU A 78 2.35 1.06 0.45
N VAL A 79 1.34 0.43 1.06
CA VAL A 79 -0.06 0.50 0.61
C VAL A 79 -0.62 1.87 0.96
N VAL A 80 -1.10 2.59 -0.05
CA VAL A 80 -1.65 3.94 0.12
C VAL A 80 -3.17 3.90 0.29
N THR A 81 -3.86 3.10 -0.51
CA THR A 81 -5.30 2.90 -0.39
C THR A 81 -5.72 1.55 -0.99
N PRO A 82 -6.69 0.85 -0.38
CA PRO A 82 -7.23 1.12 0.95
C PRO A 82 -6.22 0.81 2.06
N ASN A 83 -6.21 1.63 3.10
CA ASN A 83 -5.24 1.54 4.20
C ASN A 83 -5.89 1.46 5.59
N GLY A 84 -7.22 1.45 5.67
CA GLY A 84 -7.98 1.08 6.87
C GLY A 84 -9.09 2.06 7.22
N GLY A 85 -10.20 1.50 7.73
CA GLY A 85 -11.37 2.26 8.16
C GLY A 85 -12.29 2.76 7.03
N GLU A 86 -11.94 2.54 5.76
CA GLU A 86 -12.81 2.86 4.64
C GLU A 86 -13.99 1.88 4.53
N VAL A 87 -15.06 2.34 3.89
CA VAL A 87 -16.16 1.48 3.42
C VAL A 87 -16.17 1.54 1.90
N LEU A 88 -15.91 0.41 1.26
CA LEU A 88 -15.76 0.28 -0.19
C LEU A 88 -16.92 -0.48 -0.81
N ASN A 89 -17.23 -0.14 -2.06
CA ASN A 89 -18.24 -0.82 -2.86
C ASN A 89 -17.94 -0.67 -4.36
N GLY A 90 -18.48 -1.59 -5.18
CA GLY A 90 -18.32 -1.53 -6.63
C GLY A 90 -16.86 -1.67 -7.08
N THR A 91 -16.44 -0.84 -8.04
CA THR A 91 -15.05 -0.83 -8.51
C THR A 91 -14.23 0.21 -7.75
N ARG A 92 -13.07 -0.19 -7.22
CA ARG A 92 -12.17 0.66 -6.45
C ARG A 92 -10.73 0.48 -6.91
N GLN A 93 -9.95 1.56 -6.81
CA GLN A 93 -8.53 1.52 -7.10
C GLN A 93 -7.76 1.16 -5.84
N ILE A 94 -6.89 0.16 -5.96
CA ILE A 94 -5.81 -0.11 -5.01
C ILE A 94 -4.59 0.66 -5.49
N GLU A 95 -3.91 1.36 -4.60
CA GLU A 95 -2.73 2.17 -4.88
C GLU A 95 -1.66 1.95 -3.82
N TRP A 96 -0.41 1.92 -4.25
CA TRP A 96 0.77 1.78 -3.40
C TRP A 96 1.92 2.64 -3.91
N THR A 97 2.89 2.90 -3.06
CA THR A 97 4.21 3.38 -3.49
C THR A 97 5.22 2.26 -3.42
N ALA A 98 6.25 2.32 -4.25
CA ALA A 98 7.36 1.41 -4.16
C ALA A 98 8.64 2.05 -4.68
N VAL A 99 9.77 1.64 -4.11
CA VAL A 99 11.11 2.03 -4.54
C VAL A 99 12.05 0.86 -4.37
N ASP A 100 12.86 0.62 -5.40
CA ASP A 100 14.00 -0.27 -5.29
C ASP A 100 15.24 0.54 -4.93
N PRO A 101 15.96 0.22 -3.83
CA PRO A 101 17.15 0.96 -3.45
C PRO A 101 18.32 0.86 -4.43
N ASP A 102 18.34 -0.17 -5.28
CA ASP A 102 19.37 -0.44 -6.29
C ASP A 102 18.88 -0.09 -7.71
N SER A 103 17.71 0.56 -7.80
CA SER A 103 17.07 1.03 -9.03
C SER A 103 16.70 -0.10 -10.02
N ASP A 104 16.50 -1.30 -9.51
CA ASP A 104 16.01 -2.43 -10.29
C ASP A 104 14.53 -2.27 -10.70
N ALA A 105 14.16 -2.93 -11.80
CA ALA A 105 12.79 -2.89 -12.31
C ALA A 105 11.85 -3.74 -11.44
N LEU A 106 10.76 -3.14 -10.96
CA LEU A 106 9.83 -3.79 -10.06
C LEU A 106 8.61 -4.40 -10.78
N THR A 107 8.18 -5.54 -10.28
CA THR A 107 6.86 -6.12 -10.56
C THR A 107 6.07 -6.28 -9.26
N TYR A 108 4.74 -6.26 -9.35
CA TYR A 108 3.87 -6.30 -8.18
C TYR A 108 2.82 -7.40 -8.27
N SER A 109 2.54 -7.99 -7.11
CA SER A 109 1.37 -8.83 -6.86
C SER A 109 0.52 -8.21 -5.76
N VAL A 110 -0.79 -8.26 -5.95
CA VAL A 110 -1.79 -7.73 -5.01
C VAL A 110 -2.60 -8.89 -4.46
N PHE A 111 -2.75 -8.90 -3.15
CA PHE A 111 -3.50 -9.90 -2.42
C PHE A 111 -4.58 -9.24 -1.56
N VAL A 112 -5.66 -9.98 -1.31
CA VAL A 112 -6.74 -9.58 -0.43
C VAL A 112 -6.89 -10.58 0.71
N SER A 113 -7.07 -10.07 1.92
CA SER A 113 -7.53 -10.83 3.08
C SER A 113 -8.97 -10.43 3.38
N ASN A 114 -9.78 -11.37 3.88
CA ASN A 114 -11.12 -11.13 4.41
C ASN A 114 -11.23 -11.53 5.90
N ASN A 115 -10.09 -11.76 6.56
CA ASN A 115 -10.00 -12.28 7.92
C ASN A 115 -8.93 -11.56 8.76
N ASN A 116 -8.90 -10.23 8.66
CA ASN A 116 -7.97 -9.36 9.38
C ASN A 116 -6.50 -9.74 9.18
N GLY A 117 -6.13 -10.08 7.94
CA GLY A 117 -4.75 -10.40 7.57
C GLY A 117 -4.27 -11.79 8.01
N SER A 118 -5.16 -12.66 8.52
CA SER A 118 -4.75 -14.02 8.92
C SER A 118 -4.37 -14.89 7.73
N SER A 119 -5.01 -14.67 6.57
CA SER A 119 -4.66 -15.29 5.29
C SER A 119 -4.99 -14.36 4.13
N TYR A 120 -4.25 -14.51 3.03
CA TYR A 120 -4.34 -13.68 1.84
C TYR A 120 -4.55 -14.54 0.59
N THR A 121 -5.35 -14.04 -0.35
CA THR A 121 -5.59 -14.64 -1.68
C THR A 121 -5.12 -13.66 -2.76
N GLU A 122 -4.37 -14.16 -3.75
CA GLU A 122 -3.89 -13.31 -4.86
C GLU A 122 -5.07 -12.88 -5.75
N ILE A 123 -5.15 -11.60 -6.06
CA ILE A 123 -6.14 -11.02 -6.98
C ILE A 123 -5.51 -10.45 -8.25
N ALA A 124 -4.20 -10.16 -8.22
CA ALA A 124 -3.44 -9.74 -9.39
C ALA A 124 -1.95 -10.06 -9.21
N SER A 125 -1.24 -10.32 -10.32
CA SER A 125 0.21 -10.54 -10.33
C SER A 125 0.83 -10.06 -11.63
N GLY A 126 2.14 -9.80 -11.60
CA GLY A 126 2.91 -9.34 -12.76
C GLY A 126 2.59 -7.90 -13.17
N LEU A 127 2.08 -7.08 -12.24
CA LEU A 127 1.78 -5.67 -12.51
C LEU A 127 3.08 -4.85 -12.59
N THR A 128 3.09 -3.84 -13.45
CA THR A 128 4.21 -2.88 -13.56
C THR A 128 3.78 -1.45 -13.24
N THR A 129 2.50 -1.24 -12.98
CA THR A 129 1.91 0.02 -12.50
C THR A 129 1.83 0.02 -10.97
N LEU A 130 1.70 1.21 -10.38
CA LEU A 130 1.52 1.40 -8.93
C LEU A 130 0.05 1.39 -8.47
N THR A 131 -0.83 0.96 -9.39
CA THR A 131 -2.28 0.94 -9.17
C THR A 131 -2.90 -0.30 -9.79
N TYR A 132 -3.98 -0.78 -9.18
CA TYR A 132 -4.80 -1.88 -9.69
C TYR A 132 -6.29 -1.57 -9.51
N LEU A 133 -7.09 -1.79 -10.55
CA LEU A 133 -8.54 -1.57 -10.52
C LEU A 133 -9.22 -2.86 -10.05
N TRP A 134 -9.75 -2.85 -8.84
CA TRP A 134 -10.35 -3.99 -8.16
C TRP A 134 -11.88 -3.93 -8.18
N ASN A 135 -12.53 -5.04 -8.53
CA ASN A 135 -13.97 -5.20 -8.46
C ASN A 135 -14.39 -5.81 -7.11
N THR A 136 -14.85 -5.00 -6.16
CA THR A 136 -15.20 -5.48 -4.81
C THR A 136 -16.49 -6.30 -4.80
N THR A 137 -17.30 -6.26 -5.85
CA THR A 137 -18.56 -7.02 -5.93
C THR A 137 -18.35 -8.53 -6.11
N GLU A 138 -17.12 -8.95 -6.44
CA GLU A 138 -16.74 -10.35 -6.55
C GLU A 138 -16.43 -10.98 -5.18
N HIS A 139 -16.47 -10.18 -4.12
CA HIS A 139 -16.21 -10.57 -2.74
C HIS A 139 -17.46 -10.34 -1.87
N ALA A 140 -17.63 -11.16 -0.83
CA ALA A 140 -18.73 -11.03 0.10
C ALA A 140 -18.55 -9.79 1.01
N ASP A 141 -19.66 -9.18 1.42
CA ASP A 141 -19.61 -8.06 2.37
C ASP A 141 -18.97 -8.47 3.71
N GLY A 142 -18.23 -7.55 4.34
CA GLY A 142 -17.53 -7.82 5.59
C GLY A 142 -16.57 -6.72 6.01
N THR A 143 -16.16 -6.70 7.28
CA THR A 143 -15.37 -5.62 7.91
C THR A 143 -13.90 -5.97 8.16
N GLY A 144 -13.48 -7.18 7.79
CA GLY A 144 -12.14 -7.70 8.08
C GLY A 144 -11.22 -7.70 6.87
N TYR A 145 -11.46 -6.81 5.89
CA TYR A 145 -10.69 -6.81 4.66
C TYR A 145 -9.37 -6.07 4.82
N MET A 146 -8.30 -6.61 4.24
CA MET A 146 -6.98 -5.98 4.17
C MET A 146 -6.35 -6.25 2.82
N ILE A 147 -5.55 -5.30 2.32
CA ILE A 147 -4.74 -5.48 1.12
C ILE A 147 -3.32 -5.79 1.52
N ARG A 148 -2.65 -6.63 0.72
CA ARG A 148 -1.21 -6.82 0.74
C ARG A 148 -0.67 -6.58 -0.65
N VAL A 149 0.41 -5.83 -0.75
CA VAL A 149 1.18 -5.67 -1.99
C VAL A 149 2.56 -6.25 -1.78
N VAL A 150 2.97 -7.11 -2.71
CA VAL A 150 4.33 -7.68 -2.76
C VAL A 150 5.01 -7.09 -3.98
N ALA A 151 6.16 -6.45 -3.77
CA ALA A 151 7.04 -5.95 -4.82
C ALA A 151 8.22 -6.92 -5.02
N PHE A 152 8.64 -7.12 -6.26
CA PHE A 152 9.73 -8.02 -6.65
C PHE A 152 10.67 -7.35 -7.66
N ASP A 153 11.97 -7.35 -7.37
CA ASP A 153 13.03 -6.76 -8.21
C ASP A 153 13.65 -7.72 -9.23
N GLY A 154 13.24 -9.00 -9.24
CA GLY A 154 13.87 -10.06 -10.02
C GLY A 154 14.68 -11.07 -9.19
N SER A 155 14.95 -10.77 -7.92
CA SER A 155 15.69 -11.60 -6.97
C SER A 155 15.13 -11.59 -5.54
N LEU A 156 14.78 -10.43 -5.00
CA LEU A 156 14.31 -10.18 -3.64
C LEU A 156 12.90 -9.58 -3.63
N TYR A 157 12.23 -9.71 -2.49
CA TYR A 157 10.84 -9.30 -2.30
C TYR A 157 10.72 -8.27 -1.18
N GLY A 158 9.95 -7.22 -1.45
CA GLY A 158 9.39 -6.29 -0.46
C GLY A 158 7.89 -6.57 -0.30
N GLN A 159 7.35 -6.32 0.89
CA GLN A 159 5.91 -6.48 1.13
C GLN A 159 5.41 -5.42 2.11
N ASP A 160 4.19 -4.96 1.87
CA ASP A 160 3.42 -4.18 2.83
C ASP A 160 1.95 -4.59 2.84
N ASP A 161 1.32 -4.42 4.00
CA ASP A 161 -0.09 -4.71 4.25
C ASP A 161 -0.79 -3.40 4.65
N SER A 162 -2.09 -3.25 4.37
CA SER A 162 -2.88 -2.13 4.90
C SER A 162 -2.69 -1.98 6.41
N ASP A 163 -2.59 -0.74 6.92
CA ASP A 163 -2.37 -0.43 8.33
C ASP A 163 -3.49 -0.94 9.24
N ALA A 164 -4.72 -0.98 8.73
CA ALA A 164 -5.89 -1.46 9.44
C ALA A 164 -6.92 -2.09 8.48
N PRO A 165 -7.86 -2.90 8.99
CA PRO A 165 -8.92 -3.44 8.16
C PRO A 165 -9.91 -2.38 7.67
N PHE A 166 -10.53 -2.65 6.54
CA PHE A 166 -11.61 -1.87 5.93
C PHE A 166 -12.84 -2.74 5.65
N GLU A 167 -13.96 -2.09 5.33
CA GLU A 167 -15.24 -2.74 5.06
C GLU A 167 -15.53 -2.82 3.55
N LEU A 168 -16.02 -3.98 3.10
CA LEU A 168 -16.74 -4.11 1.84
C LEU A 168 -18.24 -4.15 2.11
N ASN A 169 -18.99 -3.29 1.44
CA ASN A 169 -20.44 -3.22 1.53
C ASN A 169 -21.05 -2.95 0.14
N ASN A 170 -21.31 -4.02 -0.61
CA ASN A 170 -21.86 -3.97 -1.96
C ASN A 170 -23.40 -4.06 -1.99
N SER A 171 -24.05 -4.03 -0.83
CA SER A 171 -25.51 -4.01 -0.77
C SER A 171 -26.03 -2.75 -1.47
N GLU A 172 -26.82 -2.91 -2.53
CA GLU A 172 -27.54 -1.77 -3.11
C GLU A 172 -28.47 -1.22 -2.02
N GLU A 173 -28.32 0.06 -1.67
CA GLU A 173 -29.40 0.76 -1.01
C GLU A 173 -30.59 0.69 -1.95
N VAL A 174 -31.54 -0.21 -1.66
CA VAL A 174 -32.84 -0.22 -2.34
C VAL A 174 -33.35 1.21 -2.20
N PRO A 175 -33.51 1.97 -3.29
CA PRO A 175 -34.11 3.29 -3.18
C PRO A 175 -35.47 3.01 -2.56
N VAL A 176 -35.71 3.53 -1.35
CA VAL A 176 -37.05 3.51 -0.78
C VAL A 176 -37.88 4.24 -1.81
N GLY A 177 -38.59 3.48 -2.66
CA GLY A 177 -39.43 4.04 -3.70
C GLY A 177 -40.35 5.07 -3.06
N PRO A 178 -40.77 6.13 -3.78
CA PRO A 178 -41.62 7.16 -3.22
C PRO A 178 -42.76 6.45 -2.49
N GLY A 179 -42.77 6.59 -1.15
CA GLY A 179 -43.60 5.78 -0.27
C GLY A 179 -45.01 5.75 -0.83
N PHE A 180 -45.61 4.56 -0.92
CA PHE A 180 -46.96 4.37 -1.45
C PHE A 180 -47.89 5.47 -0.93
N ASP A 181 -48.27 6.42 -1.77
CA ASP A 181 -49.17 7.49 -1.38
C ASP A 181 -50.58 6.90 -1.23
N PRO A 182 -51.11 6.73 -0.01
CA PRO A 182 -52.43 6.14 0.19
C PRO A 182 -53.54 7.00 -0.45
N THR A 183 -53.28 8.28 -0.77
CA THR A 183 -54.25 9.14 -1.43
C THR A 183 -54.42 8.79 -2.92
N LEU A 184 -53.37 8.31 -3.59
CA LEU A 184 -53.44 7.88 -5.00
C LEU A 184 -54.32 6.62 -5.16
N LEU A 185 -54.22 5.68 -4.21
CA LEU A 185 -55.09 4.49 -4.16
C LEU A 185 -56.56 4.86 -3.88
N ALA A 186 -56.81 5.84 -3.00
CA ALA A 186 -58.17 6.31 -2.72
C ALA A 186 -58.82 7.00 -3.94
N ILE A 187 -58.05 7.73 -4.74
CA ILE A 187 -58.54 8.36 -5.99
C ILE A 187 -58.89 7.29 -7.04
N ILE A 188 -58.02 6.29 -7.24
CA ILE A 188 -58.28 5.20 -8.20
C ILE A 188 -59.48 4.35 -7.77
N GLY A 189 -59.57 4.00 -6.48
CA GLY A 189 -60.72 3.28 -5.92
C GLY A 189 -62.03 4.07 -5.99
N GLY A 190 -61.98 5.37 -5.73
CA GLY A 190 -63.13 6.28 -5.83
C GLY A 190 -63.64 6.44 -7.26
N ALA A 191 -62.74 6.58 -8.24
CA ALA A 191 -63.11 6.70 -9.65
C ALA A 191 -63.78 5.42 -10.19
N LEU A 192 -63.27 4.24 -9.81
CA LEU A 192 -63.88 2.94 -10.14
C LEU A 192 -65.28 2.79 -9.52
N ALA A 193 -65.45 3.18 -8.26
CA ALA A 193 -66.75 3.13 -7.59
C ALA A 193 -67.78 4.06 -8.25
N VAL A 194 -67.38 5.28 -8.64
CA VAL A 194 -68.25 6.21 -9.35
C VAL A 194 -68.63 5.68 -10.73
N ALA A 195 -67.67 5.13 -11.49
CA ALA A 195 -67.95 4.53 -12.79
C ALA A 195 -68.95 3.36 -12.66
N ILE A 196 -68.78 2.49 -11.66
CA ILE A 196 -69.71 1.40 -11.39
C ILE A 196 -71.10 1.94 -11.04
N VAL A 197 -71.20 2.96 -10.17
CA VAL A 197 -72.49 3.57 -9.82
C VAL A 197 -73.16 4.20 -11.03
N VAL A 198 -72.41 4.90 -11.89
CA VAL A 198 -72.95 5.49 -13.13
C VAL A 198 -73.45 4.40 -14.08
N ILE A 199 -72.69 3.31 -14.26
CA ILE A 199 -73.10 2.17 -15.09
C ILE A 199 -74.39 1.54 -14.53
N VAL A 200 -74.47 1.30 -13.22
CA VAL A 200 -75.66 0.73 -12.57
C VAL A 200 -76.87 1.66 -12.71
N VAL A 201 -76.70 2.97 -12.58
CA VAL A 201 -77.76 3.96 -12.76
C VAL A 201 -78.26 4.00 -14.20
N PHE A 202 -77.36 3.93 -15.19
CA PHE A 202 -77.72 3.85 -16.61
C PHE A 202 -78.45 2.56 -16.93
N MET A 203 -77.99 1.42 -16.42
CA MET A 203 -78.66 0.12 -16.59
C MET A 203 -80.07 0.11 -15.98
N LYS A 204 -80.26 0.72 -14.80
CA LYS A 204 -81.55 0.81 -14.12
C LYS A 204 -82.55 1.75 -14.82
N ARG A 205 -82.07 2.77 -15.55
CA ARG A 205 -82.90 3.65 -16.37
C ARG A 205 -83.31 3.01 -17.70
N SER A 206 -82.44 2.19 -18.29
CA SER A 206 -82.73 1.46 -19.54
C SER A 206 -83.80 0.37 -19.37
N GLY A 207 -83.86 -0.28 -18.20
CA GLY A 207 -84.83 -1.34 -17.92
C GLY A 207 -86.24 -0.90 -17.53
N ARG A 208 -86.55 0.40 -17.50
CA ARG A 208 -87.83 0.94 -17.02
C ARG A 208 -88.76 1.45 -18.13
N GLY A 209 -88.40 1.21 -19.39
CA GLY A 209 -89.21 1.52 -20.57
C GLY A 209 -89.53 0.25 -21.35
N LYS A 210 -90.50 -0.53 -20.87
CA LYS A 210 -91.39 -1.43 -21.61
C LYS A 210 -92.45 -1.98 -20.67
#